data_AF-Q9ZIR2-F1
#
_entry.id   AF-Q9ZIR2-F1
#
_cell.length_a   1.000
_cell.length_b   1.000
_cell.length_c   1.000
_cell.angle_alpha   90.00
_cell.angle_beta   90.00
_cell.angle_gamma   90.00
#
_symmetry.space_group_name_H-M   'P 1'
#
loop_
_entity.id
_entity.type
_entity.pdbx_description
1 polymer ?
#
loop_
_entity_poly.entity_id
_entity_poly.type
_entity_poly.pdbx_seq_one_letter_code
_entity_poly.pdbx_strand_id
1 'polypeptide(L)'
;RMLNIDISNERLSEVVIKLWDSIKTADFWKISETETSIIQENYMLFSRCKIELNKPSKDLKYLEIQLNDNYQYLLNNLGMGQYTSFNLLEFQKVRGKYAKTLYRLLKQYKSTGILSVEWSQFKELLDIPKDYKMENIDQKVLTPALKELHKIYPFEHLSYKKERRSHDKRKVTHIDFYFEQLPEGENKKQKQAD
;
A
#
# COMPACT_ATOMS: atom_id res chain seq x y z
N ARG A 1 -20.09 -6.38 -7.15
CA ARG A 1 -19.93 -5.61 -8.40
C ARG A 1 -18.63 -4.85 -8.30
N MET A 2 -17.70 -5.02 -9.27
CA MET A 2 -16.58 -4.08 -9.43
C MET A 2 -17.14 -2.67 -9.50
N LEU A 3 -16.37 -1.66 -9.11
CA LEU A 3 -16.72 -0.27 -9.44
C LEU A 3 -17.07 -0.23 -10.93
N ASN A 4 -18.29 0.21 -11.30
CA ASN A 4 -18.67 0.45 -12.69
C ASN A 4 -17.79 1.60 -13.22
N ILE A 5 -16.54 1.29 -13.54
CA ILE A 5 -15.62 2.20 -14.19
C ILE A 5 -15.99 2.13 -15.66
N ASP A 6 -16.81 3.08 -16.09
CA ASP A 6 -17.07 3.30 -17.50
C ASP A 6 -15.82 3.96 -18.11
N ILE A 7 -14.93 3.13 -18.66
CA ILE A 7 -13.72 3.57 -19.36
C ILE A 7 -13.81 3.12 -20.82
N SER A 8 -13.72 4.09 -21.73
CA SER A 8 -13.62 3.78 -23.15
C SER A 8 -12.31 3.08 -23.47
N ASN A 9 -12.27 2.28 -24.55
CA ASN A 9 -11.06 1.60 -24.98
C ASN A 9 -9.90 2.58 -25.27
N GLU A 10 -10.19 3.74 -25.86
CA GLU A 10 -9.20 4.79 -26.11
C GLU A 10 -8.60 5.31 -24.78
N ARG A 11 -9.45 5.57 -23.78
CA ARG A 11 -9.02 6.03 -22.46
C ARG A 11 -8.24 4.93 -21.71
N LEU A 12 -8.57 3.66 -21.93
CA LEU A 12 -7.83 2.53 -21.37
C LEU A 12 -6.40 2.48 -21.92
N SER A 13 -6.21 2.67 -23.23
CA SER A 13 -4.89 2.72 -23.86
C SER A 13 -4.02 3.85 -23.26
N GLU A 14 -4.59 5.05 -23.08
CA GLU A 14 -3.87 6.14 -22.41
C GLU A 14 -3.49 5.83 -20.97
N VAL A 15 -4.40 5.19 -20.22
CA VAL A 15 -4.17 4.82 -18.82
C VAL A 15 -3.01 3.83 -18.71
N VAL A 16 -2.91 2.86 -19.61
CA VAL A 16 -1.82 1.88 -19.62
C VAL A 16 -0.47 2.54 -19.94
N ILE A 17 -0.42 3.48 -20.87
CA ILE A 17 0.80 4.23 -21.17
C ILE A 17 1.24 5.05 -19.96
N LYS A 18 0.30 5.80 -19.35
CA LYS A 18 0.56 6.59 -18.13
C LYS A 18 1.00 5.72 -16.95
N LEU A 19 0.43 4.52 -16.82
CA LEU A 19 0.84 3.53 -15.82
C LEU A 19 2.30 3.16 -16.03
N TRP A 20 2.69 2.77 -17.25
CA TRP A 20 4.08 2.42 -17.55
C TRP A 20 5.04 3.58 -17.27
N ASP A 21 4.71 4.79 -17.70
CA ASP A 21 5.53 5.97 -17.43
C ASP A 21 5.73 6.24 -15.93
N SER A 22 4.72 5.91 -15.11
CA SER A 22 4.78 6.10 -13.66
C SER A 22 5.61 5.04 -12.94
N ILE A 23 5.80 3.85 -13.52
CA ILE A 23 6.44 2.71 -12.85
C ILE A 23 7.76 2.28 -13.49
N LYS A 24 8.07 2.72 -14.72
CA LYS A 24 9.27 2.29 -15.47
C LYS A 24 10.59 2.66 -14.79
N THR A 25 10.58 3.67 -13.91
CA THR A 25 11.75 4.11 -13.15
C THR A 25 11.83 3.48 -11.76
N ALA A 26 10.93 2.54 -11.43
CA ALA A 26 11.02 1.81 -10.18
C ALA A 26 12.30 0.97 -10.20
N ASP A 27 13.21 1.27 -9.29
CA ASP A 27 14.48 0.58 -9.13
C ASP A 27 14.75 0.25 -7.66
N PHE A 28 15.75 -0.58 -7.43
CA PHE A 28 16.23 -0.92 -6.11
C PHE A 28 17.75 -0.85 -6.11
N TRP A 29 18.27 -0.22 -5.05
CA TRP A 29 19.70 -0.23 -4.76
C TRP A 29 20.01 -1.40 -3.84
N LYS A 30 20.92 -2.25 -4.28
CA LYS A 30 21.53 -3.28 -3.44
C LYS A 30 22.87 -2.75 -2.95
N ILE A 31 22.98 -2.63 -1.63
CA ILE A 31 24.21 -2.20 -0.96
C ILE A 31 24.78 -3.41 -0.25
N SER A 32 26.04 -3.76 -0.55
CA SER A 32 26.79 -4.80 0.15
C SER A 32 28.12 -4.25 0.62
N GLU A 33 28.54 -4.65 1.81
CA GLU A 33 29.78 -4.21 2.43
C GLU A 33 30.74 -5.39 2.55
N THR A 34 31.99 -5.15 2.18
CA THR A 34 33.12 -6.07 2.40
C THR A 34 34.11 -5.40 3.36
N GLU A 35 35.14 -6.13 3.78
CA GLU A 35 36.20 -5.57 4.65
C GLU A 35 36.87 -4.32 4.08
N THR A 36 36.84 -4.11 2.76
CA THR A 36 37.58 -3.06 2.07
C THR A 36 36.72 -2.13 1.22
N SER A 37 35.44 -2.41 1.03
CA SER A 37 34.61 -1.68 0.06
C SER A 37 33.11 -1.72 0.37
N ILE A 38 32.43 -0.64 0.01
CA ILE A 38 30.97 -0.59 -0.11
C ILE A 38 30.64 -0.69 -1.59
N ILE A 39 29.89 -1.73 -1.97
CA ILE A 39 29.45 -1.98 -3.34
C ILE A 39 27.98 -1.57 -3.43
N GLN A 40 27.66 -0.76 -4.44
CA GLN A 40 26.30 -0.27 -4.72
C GLN A 40 25.91 -0.65 -6.13
N GLU A 41 24.83 -1.44 -6.25
CA GLU A 41 24.30 -1.89 -7.53
C GLU A 41 22.85 -1.39 -7.66
N ASN A 42 22.54 -0.74 -8.78
CA ASN A 42 21.18 -0.31 -9.09
C ASN A 42 20.54 -1.26 -10.09
N TYR A 43 19.33 -1.72 -9.78
CA TYR A 43 18.58 -2.64 -10.61
C TYR A 43 17.16 -2.12 -10.85
N MET A 44 16.77 -2.01 -12.11
CA MET A 44 15.39 -1.72 -12.49
C MET A 44 14.47 -2.87 -12.09
N LEU A 45 13.29 -2.57 -11.53
CA LEU A 45 12.28 -3.56 -11.13
C LEU A 45 11.69 -4.28 -12.34
N PHE A 46 11.41 -3.52 -13.41
CA PHE A 46 10.83 -4.04 -14.64
C PHE A 46 11.88 -4.06 -15.75
N SER A 47 12.05 -5.21 -16.40
CA SER A 47 13.02 -5.41 -17.48
C SER A 47 12.42 -5.15 -18.86
N ARG A 48 11.09 -5.32 -19.01
CA ARG A 48 10.40 -5.15 -20.30
C ARG A 48 8.93 -4.79 -20.10
N CYS A 49 8.41 -3.95 -20.99
CA CYS A 49 6.98 -3.69 -21.14
C CYS A 49 6.62 -3.82 -22.63
N LYS A 50 5.60 -4.63 -22.93
CA LYS A 50 5.02 -4.77 -24.28
C LYS A 50 3.56 -4.32 -24.20
N ILE A 51 3.24 -3.24 -24.92
CA ILE A 51 1.87 -2.75 -25.12
C ILE A 51 1.48 -3.05 -26.56
N GLU A 52 0.43 -3.82 -26.75
CA GLU A 52 -0.10 -4.14 -28.07
C GLU A 52 -1.45 -3.44 -28.27
N LEU A 53 -1.51 -2.57 -29.29
CA LEU A 53 -2.69 -1.80 -29.65
C LEU A 53 -3.24 -2.28 -31.01
N ASN A 54 -4.56 -2.22 -31.18
CA ASN A 54 -5.18 -2.32 -32.49
C ASN A 54 -4.81 -1.09 -33.33
N LYS A 55 -4.22 -1.28 -34.51
CA LYS A 55 -3.73 -0.15 -35.33
C LYS A 55 -4.88 0.77 -35.81
N PRO A 56 -5.99 0.25 -36.37
CA PRO A 56 -7.16 1.06 -36.70
C PRO A 56 -7.84 1.76 -35.52
N SER A 57 -8.22 1.03 -34.47
CA SER A 57 -9.04 1.60 -33.38
C SER A 57 -8.23 2.19 -32.22
N LYS A 58 -6.92 1.95 -32.18
CA LYS A 58 -6.02 2.27 -31.04
C LYS A 58 -6.43 1.60 -29.72
N ASP A 59 -7.32 0.63 -29.78
CA ASP A 59 -7.77 -0.14 -28.61
C ASP A 59 -6.63 -0.99 -28.05
N LEU A 60 -6.52 -1.05 -26.73
CA LEU A 60 -5.61 -1.96 -26.06
C LEU A 60 -6.02 -3.42 -26.33
N LYS A 61 -5.10 -4.19 -26.91
CA LYS A 61 -5.25 -5.65 -27.04
C LYS A 61 -4.64 -6.37 -25.85
N TYR A 62 -3.41 -6.01 -25.50
CA TYR A 62 -2.62 -6.76 -24.54
C TYR A 62 -1.53 -5.89 -23.90
N LEU A 63 -1.24 -6.16 -22.63
CA LEU A 63 -0.15 -5.57 -21.85
C LEU A 63 0.63 -6.71 -21.18
N GLU A 64 1.93 -6.74 -21.40
CA GLU A 64 2.86 -7.63 -20.70
C GLU A 64 3.96 -6.82 -20.05
N ILE A 65 4.17 -7.06 -18.76
CA ILE A 65 5.24 -6.43 -17.99
C ILE A 65 6.08 -7.56 -17.41
N GLN A 66 7.37 -7.54 -17.70
CA GLN A 66 8.34 -8.50 -17.19
C GLN A 66 9.11 -7.88 -16.04
N LEU A 67 9.19 -8.61 -14.92
CA LEU A 67 10.07 -8.26 -13.82
C LEU A 67 11.51 -8.60 -14.19
N ASN A 68 12.44 -7.86 -13.60
CA ASN A 68 13.82 -8.28 -13.55
C ASN A 68 13.92 -9.62 -12.81
N ASP A 69 14.72 -10.55 -13.33
CA ASP A 69 14.89 -11.88 -12.76
C ASP A 69 15.39 -11.84 -11.31
N ASN A 70 16.15 -10.80 -10.96
CA ASN A 70 16.61 -10.53 -9.60
C ASN A 70 15.47 -10.22 -8.62
N TYR A 71 14.26 -9.90 -9.09
CA TYR A 71 13.12 -9.47 -8.27
C TYR A 71 11.86 -10.32 -8.43
N GLN A 72 11.96 -11.51 -9.03
CA GLN A 72 10.82 -12.45 -9.13
C GLN A 72 10.19 -12.74 -7.75
N TYR A 73 11.00 -12.77 -6.70
CA TYR A 73 10.55 -13.01 -5.32
C TYR A 73 9.61 -11.92 -4.76
N LEU A 74 9.65 -10.70 -5.28
CA LEU A 74 8.83 -9.59 -4.77
C LEU A 74 7.35 -9.70 -5.17
N LEU A 75 7.07 -10.22 -6.36
CA LEU A 75 5.73 -10.16 -6.96
C LEU A 75 5.26 -11.48 -7.56
N ASN A 76 6.17 -12.33 -8.06
CA ASN A 76 5.82 -13.58 -8.74
C ASN A 76 5.99 -14.81 -7.82
N ASN A 77 6.98 -14.81 -6.92
CA ASN A 77 7.25 -15.92 -6.00
C ASN A 77 6.90 -15.59 -4.54
N LEU A 78 5.68 -15.10 -4.31
CA LEU A 78 5.20 -14.69 -2.97
C LEU A 78 5.20 -15.82 -1.93
N GLY A 79 5.22 -17.08 -2.36
CA GLY A 79 5.21 -18.26 -1.47
C GLY A 79 6.52 -18.50 -0.70
N MET A 80 7.59 -17.76 -0.99
CA MET A 80 8.90 -17.92 -0.35
C MET A 80 9.18 -16.90 0.77
N GLY A 81 8.25 -15.98 1.08
CA GLY A 81 8.47 -14.92 2.05
C GLY A 81 7.20 -14.45 2.78
N GLN A 82 7.37 -13.43 3.61
CA GLN A 82 6.25 -12.75 4.27
C GLN A 82 5.56 -11.81 3.27
N TYR A 83 4.25 -11.97 3.09
CA TYR A 83 3.45 -11.12 2.21
C TYR A 83 2.20 -10.62 2.93
N THR A 84 1.69 -9.47 2.48
CA THR A 84 0.41 -8.94 2.94
C THR A 84 -0.64 -9.17 1.86
N SER A 85 -1.70 -9.91 2.18
CA SER A 85 -2.84 -10.15 1.29
C SER A 85 -4.12 -9.50 1.81
N PHE A 86 -4.89 -8.90 0.91
CA PHE A 86 -6.19 -8.30 1.18
C PHE A 86 -7.09 -8.32 -0.06
N ASN A 87 -8.40 -8.21 0.15
CA ASN A 87 -9.38 -8.25 -0.93
C ASN A 87 -9.35 -6.96 -1.76
N LEU A 88 -9.23 -7.09 -3.08
CA LEU A 88 -9.19 -5.94 -4.00
C LEU A 88 -10.50 -5.14 -4.00
N LEU A 89 -11.66 -5.81 -3.95
CA LEU A 89 -12.97 -5.15 -3.95
C LEU A 89 -13.19 -4.35 -2.66
N GLU A 90 -12.64 -4.81 -1.53
CA GLU A 90 -12.63 -4.04 -0.28
C GLU A 90 -11.72 -2.81 -0.42
N PHE A 91 -10.50 -3.00 -0.91
CA PHE A 91 -9.54 -1.91 -1.08
C PHE A 91 -10.03 -0.82 -2.04
N GLN A 92 -10.75 -1.20 -3.11
CA GLN A 92 -11.35 -0.27 -4.06
C GLN A 92 -12.41 0.65 -3.44
N LYS A 93 -13.05 0.24 -2.33
CA LYS A 93 -14.02 1.09 -1.62
C LYS A 93 -13.35 2.22 -0.84
N VAL A 94 -12.07 2.06 -0.49
CA VAL A 94 -11.26 3.10 0.16
C VAL A 94 -10.84 4.12 -0.90
N ARG A 95 -11.17 5.39 -0.69
CA ARG A 95 -10.93 6.48 -1.64
C ARG A 95 -9.76 7.36 -1.23
N GLY A 96 -9.66 7.74 0.05
CA GLY A 96 -8.63 8.64 0.54
C GLY A 96 -7.20 8.08 0.42
N LYS A 97 -6.23 8.91 0.00
CA LYS A 97 -4.80 8.54 -0.10
C LYS A 97 -4.29 7.94 1.21
N TYR A 98 -4.48 8.66 2.31
CA TYR A 98 -4.05 8.21 3.63
C TYR A 98 -4.82 6.99 4.12
N ALA A 99 -6.12 6.91 3.83
CA ALA A 99 -6.95 5.75 4.16
C ALA A 99 -6.43 4.48 3.46
N LYS A 100 -6.07 4.56 2.17
CA LYS A 100 -5.50 3.44 1.40
C LYS A 100 -4.17 2.98 1.98
N THR A 101 -3.27 3.92 2.29
CA THR A 101 -1.97 3.57 2.86
C THR A 101 -2.13 2.95 4.25
N LEU A 102 -2.95 3.55 5.11
CA LEU A 102 -3.23 3.02 6.44
C LEU A 102 -3.90 1.64 6.39
N TYR A 103 -4.86 1.42 5.49
CA TYR A 103 -5.47 0.10 5.25
C TYR A 103 -4.42 -0.97 4.97
N ARG A 104 -3.49 -0.68 4.05
CA ARG A 104 -2.42 -1.62 3.66
C ARG A 104 -1.51 -1.95 4.85
N LEU A 105 -1.14 -0.93 5.63
CA LEU A 105 -0.34 -1.10 6.84
C LEU A 105 -1.08 -1.96 7.87
N LEU A 106 -2.33 -1.64 8.19
CA LEU A 106 -3.10 -2.40 9.19
C LEU A 106 -3.33 -3.86 8.76
N LYS A 107 -3.56 -4.13 7.47
CA LYS A 107 -3.71 -5.51 6.97
C LYS A 107 -2.46 -6.37 7.16
N GLN A 108 -1.26 -5.77 7.25
CA GLN A 108 -0.03 -6.50 7.58
C GLN A 108 -0.05 -7.04 9.03
N TYR A 109 -0.76 -6.36 9.93
CA TYR A 109 -0.86 -6.72 11.35
C TYR A 109 -2.19 -7.39 11.69
N LYS A 110 -2.88 -7.96 10.69
CA LYS A 110 -4.20 -8.57 10.89
C LYS A 110 -4.19 -9.72 11.89
N SER A 111 -3.08 -10.45 11.99
CA SER A 111 -2.92 -11.56 12.93
C SER A 111 -2.72 -11.12 14.38
N THR A 112 -2.31 -9.88 14.64
CA THR A 112 -2.12 -9.37 16.01
C THR A 112 -3.22 -8.40 16.42
N GLY A 113 -3.87 -7.73 15.47
CA GLY A 113 -4.85 -6.66 15.75
C GLY A 113 -4.22 -5.37 16.25
N ILE A 114 -2.88 -5.27 16.25
CA ILE A 114 -2.13 -4.13 16.81
C ILE A 114 -0.99 -3.73 15.88
N LEU A 115 -0.95 -2.45 15.52
CA LEU A 115 0.17 -1.79 14.83
C LEU A 115 0.72 -0.70 15.75
N SER A 116 1.96 -0.83 16.21
CA SER A 116 2.70 0.21 16.94
C SER A 116 3.85 0.70 16.07
N VAL A 117 3.88 1.98 15.74
CA VAL A 117 4.91 2.57 14.87
C VAL A 117 5.48 3.86 15.46
N GLU A 118 6.76 4.12 15.25
CA GLU A 118 7.39 5.37 15.66
C GLU A 118 6.72 6.55 14.92
N TRP A 119 6.59 7.69 15.59
CA TRP A 119 5.86 8.83 15.04
C TRP A 119 6.51 9.41 13.77
N SER A 120 7.85 9.42 13.69
CA SER A 120 8.54 9.86 12.47
C SER A 120 8.27 8.90 11.32
N GLN A 121 8.47 7.60 11.55
CA GLN A 121 8.20 6.53 10.59
C GLN A 121 6.73 6.52 10.14
N PHE A 122 5.77 6.76 11.02
CA PHE A 122 4.35 6.89 10.64
C PHE A 122 4.13 7.99 9.60
N LYS A 123 4.75 9.16 9.80
CA LYS A 123 4.63 10.27 8.85
C LYS A 123 5.28 9.94 7.51
N GLU A 124 6.41 9.24 7.52
CA GLU A 124 7.10 8.80 6.30
C GLU A 124 6.29 7.75 5.55
N LEU A 125 5.82 6.71 6.24
CA LEU A 125 5.01 5.64 5.65
C LEU A 125 3.73 6.15 4.99
N LEU A 126 3.07 7.15 5.61
CA LEU A 126 1.86 7.76 5.04
C LEU A 126 2.16 8.89 4.05
N ASP A 127 3.42 9.28 3.86
CA ASP A 127 3.83 10.43 3.05
C ASP A 127 3.06 11.71 3.48
N ILE A 128 3.16 12.01 4.78
CA ILE A 128 2.56 13.19 5.41
C ILE A 128 3.49 14.40 5.21
N PRO A 129 2.98 15.54 4.70
CA PRO A 129 3.77 16.75 4.54
C PRO A 129 4.47 17.18 5.83
N LYS A 130 5.74 17.59 5.71
CA LYS A 130 6.60 17.94 6.87
C LYS A 130 6.08 19.15 7.66
N ASP A 131 5.31 20.02 7.02
CA ASP A 131 4.70 21.22 7.58
C ASP A 131 3.38 20.96 8.32
N TYR A 132 2.82 19.73 8.23
CA TYR A 132 1.61 19.38 8.97
C TYR A 132 1.88 19.40 10.48
N LYS A 133 1.23 20.36 11.15
CA LYS A 133 1.08 20.35 12.61
C LYS A 133 0.23 19.16 13.07
N MET A 134 0.32 18.81 14.35
CA MET A 134 -0.43 17.69 14.96
C MET A 134 -1.94 17.76 14.66
N GLU A 135 -2.54 18.95 14.77
CA GLU A 135 -3.95 19.20 14.45
C GLU A 135 -4.31 18.89 12.98
N ASN A 136 -3.41 19.22 12.05
CA ASN A 136 -3.60 18.93 10.63
C ASN A 136 -3.56 17.42 10.38
N ILE A 137 -2.68 16.70 11.08
CA ILE A 137 -2.62 15.24 11.00
C ILE A 137 -3.92 14.64 11.52
N ASP A 138 -4.44 15.11 12.65
CA ASP A 138 -5.72 14.63 13.17
C ASP A 138 -6.88 14.90 12.20
N GLN A 139 -7.00 16.15 11.71
CA GLN A 139 -8.14 16.58 10.89
C GLN A 139 -8.09 16.06 9.45
N LYS A 140 -6.91 15.99 8.84
CA LYS A 140 -6.75 15.72 7.40
C LYS A 140 -6.23 14.31 7.10
N VAL A 141 -5.63 13.63 8.07
CA VAL A 141 -5.07 12.28 7.89
C VAL A 141 -5.89 11.27 8.67
N LEU A 142 -5.88 11.33 10.00
CA LEU A 142 -6.42 10.29 10.87
C LEU A 142 -7.95 10.23 10.84
N THR A 143 -8.63 11.34 11.10
CA THR A 143 -10.10 11.41 11.14
C THR A 143 -10.75 10.91 9.85
N PRO A 144 -10.40 11.42 8.65
CA PRO A 144 -10.99 10.94 7.40
C PRO A 144 -10.59 9.49 7.10
N ALA A 145 -9.36 9.07 7.41
CA ALA A 145 -8.94 7.69 7.20
C ALA A 145 -9.76 6.72 8.06
N LEU A 146 -9.87 6.96 9.38
CA LEU A 146 -10.66 6.11 10.27
C LEU A 146 -12.12 6.04 9.83
N LYS A 147 -12.73 7.17 9.45
CA LYS A 147 -14.12 7.22 8.98
C LYS A 147 -14.39 6.33 7.76
N GLU A 148 -13.43 6.22 6.84
CA GLU A 148 -13.52 5.30 5.71
C GLU A 148 -13.31 3.84 6.14
N LEU A 149 -12.29 3.60 6.97
CA LEU A 149 -11.90 2.25 7.40
C LEU A 149 -12.92 1.60 8.33
N HIS A 150 -13.63 2.37 9.17
CA HIS A 150 -14.72 1.88 10.03
C HIS A 150 -15.86 1.18 9.28
N LYS A 151 -15.90 1.28 7.95
CA LYS A 151 -16.89 0.62 7.09
C LYS A 151 -16.42 -0.73 6.54
N ILE A 152 -15.25 -1.20 6.96
CA ILE A 152 -14.55 -2.34 6.36
C ILE A 152 -14.06 -3.27 7.46
N TYR A 153 -14.40 -4.54 7.35
CA TYR A 153 -13.90 -5.58 8.25
C TYR A 153 -12.37 -5.78 8.10
N PRO A 154 -11.58 -5.86 9.20
CA PRO A 154 -11.95 -5.90 10.62
C PRO A 154 -11.77 -4.56 11.37
N PHE A 155 -11.99 -3.44 10.68
CA PHE A 155 -11.64 -2.10 11.16
C PHE A 155 -12.84 -1.31 11.69
N GLU A 156 -14.01 -1.93 11.91
CA GLU A 156 -15.22 -1.28 12.43
C GLU A 156 -14.99 -0.56 13.76
N HIS A 157 -14.08 -1.09 14.58
CA HIS A 157 -13.68 -0.53 15.88
C HIS A 157 -12.23 -0.04 15.90
N LEU A 158 -11.66 0.27 14.72
CA LEU A 158 -10.31 0.79 14.60
C LEU A 158 -10.16 2.05 15.46
N SER A 159 -9.22 2.01 16.39
CA SER A 159 -8.87 3.13 17.26
C SER A 159 -7.37 3.35 17.25
N TYR A 160 -6.94 4.51 17.74
CA TYR A 160 -5.52 4.80 17.89
C TYR A 160 -5.20 5.54 19.18
N LYS A 161 -3.96 5.42 19.62
CA LYS A 161 -3.40 6.16 20.76
C LYS A 161 -2.05 6.74 20.40
N LYS A 162 -1.85 8.03 20.72
CA LYS A 162 -0.55 8.71 20.58
C LYS A 162 0.24 8.54 21.86
N GLU A 163 1.32 7.77 21.78
CA GLU A 163 2.14 7.42 22.93
C GLU A 163 3.32 8.38 23.14
N ARG A 164 3.68 8.56 24.42
CA ARG A 164 4.78 9.44 24.86
C ARG A 164 5.74 8.65 25.74
N ARG A 165 6.51 7.81 25.07
CA ARG A 165 7.44 6.85 25.70
C ARG A 165 8.77 7.51 26.13
N SER A 166 9.04 8.74 25.72
CA SER A 166 10.22 9.51 26.16
C SER A 166 10.06 10.15 27.54
N HIS A 167 11.19 10.61 28.10
CA HIS A 167 11.21 11.44 29.31
C HIS A 167 10.47 12.77 29.10
N ASP A 168 10.59 13.38 27.91
CA ASP A 168 9.75 14.51 27.52
C ASP A 168 8.31 14.05 27.26
N LYS A 169 7.40 14.36 28.19
CA LYS A 169 5.97 14.03 28.12
C LYS A 169 5.16 14.95 27.20
N ARG A 170 5.78 15.92 26.53
CA ARG A 170 5.10 16.73 25.49
C ARG A 170 5.23 16.08 24.12
N LYS A 171 6.36 15.42 23.86
CA LYS A 171 6.68 14.78 22.58
C LYS A 171 5.93 13.47 22.39
N VAL A 172 5.14 13.38 21.31
CA VAL A 172 4.61 12.11 20.81
C VAL A 172 5.76 11.34 20.16
N THR A 173 5.94 10.09 20.60
CA THR A 173 7.00 9.22 20.08
C THR A 173 6.46 8.08 19.25
N HIS A 174 5.24 7.60 19.50
CA HIS A 174 4.64 6.51 18.75
C HIS A 174 3.15 6.76 18.50
N ILE A 175 2.59 6.05 17.54
CA ILE A 175 1.15 5.87 17.39
C ILE A 175 0.84 4.39 17.33
N ASP A 176 -0.09 3.99 18.19
CA ASP A 176 -0.55 2.61 18.32
C ASP A 176 -1.97 2.53 17.78
N PHE A 177 -2.22 1.63 16.84
CA PHE A 177 -3.55 1.33 16.30
C PHE A 177 -4.03 -0.02 16.81
N TYR A 178 -5.33 -0.10 17.13
CA TYR A 178 -5.99 -1.30 17.65
C TYR A 178 -7.24 -1.60 16.83
N PHE A 179 -7.43 -2.85 16.45
CA PHE A 179 -8.58 -3.33 15.67
C PHE A 179 -8.82 -4.83 15.91
N GLU A 180 -9.91 -5.38 15.37
CA GLU A 180 -10.23 -6.80 15.58
C GLU A 180 -9.16 -7.70 14.94
N GLN A 181 -8.59 -8.59 15.76
CA GLN A 181 -7.62 -9.59 15.34
C GLN A 181 -8.28 -10.65 14.46
N LEU A 182 -7.63 -10.99 13.35
CA LEU A 182 -8.01 -12.09 12.48
C LEU A 182 -7.17 -13.33 12.80
N PRO A 183 -7.77 -14.53 12.93
CA PRO A 183 -7.02 -15.78 13.00
C PRO A 183 -6.10 -15.93 11.79
N GLU A 184 -4.92 -16.52 11.98
CA GLU A 184 -4.03 -16.85 10.86
C GLU A 184 -4.76 -17.74 9.86
N GLY A 185 -4.89 -17.28 8.61
CA GLY A 185 -5.56 -18.00 7.54
C GLY A 185 -7.05 -17.67 7.30
N GLU A 186 -7.71 -16.91 8.18
CA GLU A 186 -9.12 -16.53 7.97
C GLU A 186 -9.27 -15.16 7.31
N ASN A 187 -9.59 -15.14 6.02
CA ASN A 187 -10.55 -14.16 5.52
C ASN A 187 -11.92 -14.77 5.84
N LYS A 188 -12.54 -14.42 6.98
CA LYS A 188 -13.83 -15.00 7.40
C LYS A 188 -14.77 -15.08 6.20
N LYS A 189 -15.34 -16.28 5.99
CA LYS A 189 -16.46 -16.52 5.06
C LYS A 189 -17.43 -15.37 5.24
N GLN A 190 -17.65 -14.62 4.16
CA GLN A 190 -18.64 -13.56 4.13
C GLN A 190 -19.90 -14.12 4.78
N LYS A 191 -20.32 -13.53 5.92
CA LYS A 191 -21.71 -13.65 6.35
C LYS A 191 -22.51 -13.08 5.18
N GLN A 192 -22.99 -13.98 4.31
CA GLN A 192 -24.15 -13.71 3.49
C GLN A 192 -25.25 -13.43 4.51
N ALA A 193 -25.55 -12.15 4.67
CA ALA A 193 -26.84 -11.77 5.19
C ALA A 193 -27.84 -12.11 4.08
N ASP A 194 -28.76 -13.02 4.41
CA ASP A 194 -30.07 -13.11 3.76
C ASP A 194 -30.79 -11.75 3.81
#